data_AF-A0A7L0CCN3-F1
#
_entry.id   AF-A0A7L0CCN3-F1
#
_cell.length_a   1.000
_cell.length_b   1.000
_cell.length_c   1.000
_cell.angle_alpha   90.00
_cell.angle_beta   90.00
_cell.angle_gamma   90.00
#
_symmetry.space_group_name_H-M   'P 1'
#
loop_
_entity.id
_entity.type
_entity.pdbx_description
1 polymer ?
#
loop_
_entity_poly.entity_id
_entity_poly.type
_entity_poly.pdbx_seq_one_letter_code
_entity_poly.pdbx_strand_id
1 'polypeptide(L)'
;MDTARLITAFGTDDTVQFFEGQRFSKSLFLMRYRGPSDLTDPKIFFTYDLRLDNFAVPVEETMYACTFIPLPVVKQKHHIYKVNLHAALLGKTGQDRLAPSIMCTNLSFTAF
;
A
#
# COMPACT_ATOMS: atom_id res chain seq x y z
N MET A 1 -0.71 20.00 1.81
CA MET A 1 -1.34 18.92 1.01
C MET A 1 -2.76 18.80 1.49
N ASP A 2 -3.73 19.20 0.68
CA ASP A 2 -5.11 19.36 1.15
C ASP A 2 -5.90 18.08 0.89
N THR A 3 -6.41 17.47 1.96
CA THR A 3 -7.21 16.23 1.89
C THR A 3 -8.68 16.60 2.01
N ALA A 4 -9.49 16.20 1.04
CA ALA A 4 -10.94 16.38 1.10
C ALA A 4 -11.60 15.20 1.82
N ARG A 5 -12.61 15.46 2.65
CA ARG A 5 -13.41 14.43 3.30
C ARG A 5 -14.72 14.27 2.54
N LEU A 6 -14.84 13.18 1.79
CA LEU A 6 -16.09 12.81 1.12
C LEU A 6 -17.02 12.14 2.13
N ILE A 7 -18.24 12.65 2.25
CA ILE A 7 -19.30 12.03 3.04
C ILE A 7 -20.36 11.56 2.05
N THR A 8 -20.64 10.27 2.06
CA THR A 8 -21.66 9.66 1.19
C THR A 8 -22.73 9.01 2.05
N ALA A 9 -23.98 9.07 1.60
CA ALA A 9 -25.05 8.28 2.18
C ALA A 9 -25.93 7.74 1.04
N PHE A 10 -26.59 6.61 1.26
CA PHE A 10 -27.58 6.09 0.34
C PHE A 10 -28.90 5.89 1.08
N GLY A 11 -30.03 6.19 0.43
CA GLY A 11 -31.37 5.92 0.96
C GLY A 11 -31.93 4.63 0.37
N THR A 12 -32.78 3.93 1.12
CA THR A 12 -33.50 2.74 0.65
C THR A 12 -34.92 3.05 0.18
N ASP A 13 -35.39 4.28 0.38
CA ASP A 13 -36.69 4.80 -0.04
C ASP A 13 -36.56 6.25 -0.55
N ASP A 14 -37.67 6.84 -0.99
CA ASP A 14 -37.73 8.22 -1.49
C ASP A 14 -37.65 9.28 -0.37
N THR A 15 -37.40 8.87 0.88
CA THR A 15 -37.30 9.79 2.00
C THR A 15 -35.84 10.11 2.28
N VAL A 16 -35.54 11.40 2.46
CA VAL A 16 -34.19 11.86 2.81
C VAL A 16 -33.99 11.67 4.31
N GLN A 17 -33.72 10.43 4.74
CA GLN A 17 -33.41 10.09 6.12
C GLN A 17 -31.93 9.73 6.26
N PHE A 18 -31.24 10.43 7.16
CA PHE A 18 -29.82 10.24 7.42
C PHE A 18 -29.60 9.19 8.51
N PHE A 19 -29.65 7.90 8.16
CA PHE A 19 -29.38 6.81 9.10
C PHE A 19 -27.87 6.53 9.25
N GLU A 20 -27.39 6.35 10.49
CA GLU A 20 -25.96 6.15 10.77
C GLU A 20 -25.35 4.92 10.06
N GLY A 21 -26.13 3.86 9.84
CA GLY A 21 -25.66 2.65 9.15
C GLY A 21 -25.52 2.78 7.63
N GLN A 22 -26.03 3.85 7.03
CA GLN A 22 -26.02 4.08 5.58
C GLN A 22 -25.11 5.25 5.18
N ARG A 23 -24.37 5.82 6.15
CA ARG A 23 -23.46 6.94 5.94
C ARG A 23 -22.01 6.48 6.03
N PHE A 24 -21.21 6.90 5.06
CA PHE A 24 -19.79 6.60 4.98
C PHE A 24 -18.98 7.89 4.81
N SER A 25 -17.77 7.87 5.35
CA SER A 25 -16.82 8.96 5.23
C SER A 25 -15.53 8.40 4.66
N LYS A 26 -15.01 9.00 3.59
CA LYS A 26 -13.74 8.62 2.99
C LYS A 26 -12.90 9.85 2.69
N SER A 27 -11.65 9.81 3.13
CA SER A 27 -10.68 10.84 2.78
C SER A 27 -10.18 10.60 1.35
N LEU A 28 -10.21 11.64 0.53
CA LEU A 28 -9.79 11.63 -0.86
C LEU A 28 -8.86 12.81 -1.14
N PHE A 29 -7.88 12.58 -2.00
CA PHE A 29 -7.02 13.65 -2.49
C PHE A 29 -7.53 14.09 -3.88
N LEU A 30 -8.26 15.22 -3.93
CA LEU A 30 -8.87 15.71 -5.17
C LEU A 30 -7.86 16.36 -6.12
N MET A 31 -6.80 16.96 -5.58
CA MET A 31 -5.79 17.70 -6.36
C MET A 31 -4.60 16.82 -6.75
N ARG A 32 -4.84 15.57 -7.17
CA ARG A 32 -3.77 14.66 -7.58
C ARG A 32 -3.24 15.04 -8.96
N TYR A 33 -2.25 15.92 -8.99
CA TYR A 33 -1.43 16.11 -10.18
C TYR A 33 -0.64 14.82 -10.47
N ARG A 34 -0.75 14.31 -11.69
CA ARG A 34 0.10 13.24 -12.21
C ARG A 34 1.00 13.86 -13.28
N GLY A 35 2.30 13.82 -13.06
CA GLY A 35 3.25 14.31 -14.05
C GLY A 35 3.28 13.39 -15.29
N PRO A 36 3.80 13.85 -16.44
CA PRO A 36 4.05 13.00 -17.60
C PRO A 36 4.90 11.76 -17.27
N SER A 37 5.85 11.90 -16.35
CA SER A 37 6.69 10.81 -15.84
C SER A 37 5.93 9.73 -15.06
N ASP A 38 4.77 10.07 -14.49
CA ASP A 38 3.90 9.11 -13.78
C ASP A 38 2.98 8.34 -14.73
N LEU A 39 2.93 8.75 -16.01
CA LEU A 39 2.00 8.23 -17.02
C LEU A 39 2.65 7.25 -17.98
N THR A 40 3.96 7.32 -18.18
CA THR A 40 4.68 6.41 -19.09
C THR A 40 5.72 5.60 -18.35
N ASP A 41 5.44 4.32 -18.15
CA ASP A 41 6.45 3.35 -17.75
C ASP A 41 7.55 3.26 -18.84
N PRO A 42 8.82 3.05 -18.45
CA PRO A 42 9.90 2.87 -19.40
C PRO A 42 9.68 1.62 -20.26
N LYS A 43 10.26 1.59 -21.46
CA LYS A 43 10.07 0.49 -22.43
C LYS A 43 10.54 -0.87 -21.91
N ILE A 44 11.56 -0.88 -21.04
CA ILE A 44 12.11 -2.08 -20.42
C ILE A 44 12.21 -1.82 -18.92
N PHE A 45 11.46 -2.57 -18.13
CA PHE A 45 11.57 -2.57 -16.69
C PHE A 45 11.45 -3.97 -16.10
N PHE A 46 11.99 -4.11 -14.89
CA PHE A 46 11.88 -5.29 -14.06
C PHE A 46 11.23 -4.90 -12.75
N THR A 47 10.37 -5.77 -12.23
CA THR A 47 9.71 -5.54 -10.95
C THR A 47 10.10 -6.63 -9.97
N TYR A 48 10.42 -6.23 -8.75
CA TYR A 48 10.83 -7.14 -7.69
C TYR A 48 10.01 -6.91 -6.43
N ASP A 49 9.49 -8.00 -5.87
CA ASP A 49 8.74 -8.00 -4.64
C ASP A 49 9.69 -8.10 -3.45
N LEU A 50 9.81 -7.02 -2.70
CA LEU A 50 10.47 -7.00 -1.40
C LEU A 50 9.45 -7.37 -0.34
N ARG A 51 9.56 -8.57 0.21
CA ARG A 51 8.65 -9.08 1.25
C ARG A 51 9.41 -9.29 2.54
N LEU A 52 8.76 -8.93 3.64
CA LEU A 52 9.21 -9.31 4.98
C LEU A 52 8.41 -10.53 5.43
N ASP A 53 8.98 -11.70 5.21
CA ASP A 53 8.37 -12.98 5.54
C ASP A 53 8.61 -13.34 7.01
N ASN A 54 7.66 -14.06 7.61
CA ASN A 54 7.75 -14.59 8.97
C ASN A 54 8.06 -13.53 10.05
N PHE A 55 7.51 -12.34 9.92
CA PHE A 55 7.68 -11.31 10.93
C PHE A 55 6.81 -11.62 12.16
N ALA A 56 7.45 -11.75 13.32
CA ALA A 56 6.77 -11.88 14.59
C ALA A 56 6.17 -10.52 14.97
N VAL A 57 4.84 -10.39 14.89
CA VAL A 57 4.16 -9.17 15.33
C VAL A 57 4.24 -9.10 16.86
N PRO A 58 4.87 -8.06 17.42
CA PRO A 58 4.95 -7.85 18.87
C PRO A 58 3.56 -7.68 19.49
N VAL A 59 3.46 -7.89 20.80
CA VAL A 59 2.20 -7.75 21.54
C VAL A 59 1.93 -6.29 21.89
N GLU A 60 2.98 -5.49 21.95
CA GLU A 60 2.96 -4.06 22.19
C GLU A 60 2.14 -3.33 21.12
N GLU A 61 1.38 -2.30 21.54
CA GLU A 61 0.44 -1.57 20.69
C GLU A 61 1.10 -0.88 19.49
N THR A 62 2.35 -0.42 19.67
CA THR A 62 3.14 0.18 18.59
C THR A 62 4.58 -0.32 18.67
N MET A 63 5.13 -0.76 17.53
CA MET A 63 6.54 -1.09 17.39
C MET A 63 7.05 -0.66 16.03
N TYR A 64 8.26 -0.11 16.00
CA TYR A 64 9.01 0.13 14.77
C TYR A 64 10.03 -0.98 14.58
N ALA A 65 10.09 -1.53 13.37
CA ALA A 65 11.03 -2.58 13.03
C ALA A 65 11.84 -2.20 11.81
N CYS A 66 13.15 -2.41 11.90
CA CYS A 66 14.09 -2.22 10.81
C CYS A 66 14.67 -3.58 10.42
N THR A 67 14.79 -3.83 9.12
CA THR A 67 15.33 -5.09 8.60
C THR A 67 16.12 -4.82 7.33
N PHE A 68 17.13 -5.66 7.08
CA PHE A 68 17.90 -5.63 5.84
C PHE A 68 17.25 -6.60 4.85
N ILE A 69 16.71 -6.06 3.75
CA ILE A 69 16.14 -6.89 2.68
C ILE A 69 17.19 -7.02 1.58
N PRO A 70 17.63 -8.24 1.23
CA PRO A 70 18.58 -8.43 0.14
C PRO A 70 17.93 -8.03 -1.19
N LEU A 71 18.60 -7.15 -1.92
CA LEU A 71 18.20 -6.82 -3.29
C LEU A 71 18.65 -7.94 -4.25
N PRO A 72 17.95 -8.13 -5.38
CA PRO A 72 18.37 -9.08 -6.39
C PRO A 72 19.75 -8.73 -6.95
N VAL A 73 20.58 -9.76 -7.15
CA VAL A 73 21.89 -9.58 -7.79
C VAL A 73 21.66 -9.28 -9.28
N VAL A 74 22.02 -8.07 -9.68
CA VAL A 74 21.90 -7.60 -11.06
C VAL A 74 23.27 -7.48 -11.71
N LYS A 75 23.37 -7.85 -13.00
CA LYS A 75 24.64 -7.80 -13.76
C LYS A 75 25.07 -6.38 -14.17
N GLN A 76 24.13 -5.44 -14.17
CA GLN A 76 24.31 -4.06 -14.61
C GLN A 76 23.62 -3.11 -13.63
N LYS A 77 23.99 -1.83 -13.68
CA LYS A 77 23.38 -0.80 -12.83
C LYS A 77 21.94 -0.55 -13.27
N HIS A 78 21.03 -0.51 -12.31
CA HIS A 78 19.62 -0.19 -12.54
C HIS A 78 19.21 1.06 -11.74
N HIS A 79 18.22 1.79 -12.24
CA HIS A 79 17.61 2.90 -11.54
C HIS A 79 16.22 2.48 -11.04
N ILE A 80 15.96 2.67 -9.75
CA ILE A 80 14.62 2.53 -9.19
C ILE A 80 13.81 3.75 -9.64
N TYR A 81 12.77 3.54 -10.45
CA TYR A 81 11.94 4.62 -10.94
C TYR A 81 10.55 4.64 -10.29
N LYS A 82 10.11 3.51 -9.70
CA LYS A 82 8.81 3.39 -9.04
C LYS A 82 8.89 2.46 -7.85
N VAL A 83 8.25 2.88 -6.76
CA VAL A 83 8.12 2.11 -5.52
C VAL A 83 6.64 2.07 -5.15
N ASN A 84 6.08 0.88 -5.02
CA ASN A 84 4.70 0.69 -4.57
C ASN A 84 4.72 -0.01 -3.21
N LEU A 85 4.34 0.71 -2.16
CA LEU A 85 4.19 0.14 -0.83
C LEU A 85 2.83 -0.58 -0.72
N HIS A 86 2.85 -1.87 -0.42
CA HIS A 86 1.67 -2.57 0.10
C HIS A 86 1.96 -3.05 1.52
N ALA A 87 1.10 -2.66 2.46
CA ALA A 87 1.01 -3.30 3.76
C ALA A 87 -0.15 -4.29 3.69
N ALA A 88 0.14 -5.56 3.92
CA ALA A 88 -0.86 -6.60 3.99
C ALA A 88 -0.60 -7.37 5.28
N LEU A 89 -1.54 -7.32 6.23
CA LEU A 89 -1.53 -8.18 7.41
C LEU A 89 -2.39 -9.41 7.07
N LEU A 90 -1.75 -10.49 6.62
CA LEU A 90 -2.43 -11.77 6.42
C LEU A 90 -2.57 -12.48 7.78
N GLY A 91 -3.68 -12.25 8.48
CA GLY A 91 -3.92 -12.87 9.79
C GLY A 91 -4.29 -14.35 9.68
N LYS A 92 -3.57 -15.23 10.40
CA LYS A 92 -4.16 -16.47 10.91
C LYS A 92 -4.70 -16.20 12.32
N THR A 93 -6.01 -16.38 12.50
CA THR A 93 -6.66 -16.42 13.80
C THR A 93 -6.23 -17.70 14.53
N GLY A 94 -5.25 -17.58 15.42
CA GLY A 94 -4.77 -18.67 16.27
C GLY A 94 -3.52 -18.22 17.01
N GLN A 95 -3.27 -18.80 18.17
CA GLN A 95 -2.33 -18.40 19.22
C GLN A 95 -0.84 -18.27 18.80
N ASP A 96 -0.49 -18.50 17.52
CA ASP A 96 0.82 -18.23 16.92
C ASP A 96 0.67 -17.07 15.92
N ARG A 97 0.90 -15.83 16.37
CA ARG A 97 0.74 -14.60 15.56
C ARG A 97 1.93 -14.35 14.60
N LEU A 98 2.36 -15.38 13.87
CA LEU A 98 3.23 -15.19 12.71
C LEU A 98 2.35 -14.67 11.56
N ALA A 99 2.53 -13.39 11.21
CA ALA A 99 2.00 -12.90 9.95
C ALA A 99 2.91 -13.45 8.83
N PRO A 100 2.37 -14.15 7.81
CA PRO A 100 3.16 -14.74 6.75
C PRO A 100 3.88 -13.67 5.93
N SER A 101 3.33 -12.45 5.86
CA SER A 101 4.01 -11.25 5.40
C SER A 101 3.34 -10.02 6.02
N ILE A 102 4.10 -8.97 6.35
CA ILE A 102 3.55 -7.70 6.88
C ILE A 102 3.71 -6.55 5.89
N MET A 103 4.78 -6.59 5.11
CA MET A 103 5.11 -5.56 4.14
C MET A 103 5.54 -6.23 2.84
N CYS A 104 4.84 -5.90 1.77
CA CYS A 104 5.15 -6.29 0.41
C CYS A 104 5.37 -5.00 -0.39
N THR A 105 6.61 -4.64 -0.65
CA THR A 105 6.93 -3.48 -1.48
C THR A 105 7.31 -3.95 -2.87
N ASN A 106 6.68 -3.38 -3.89
CA ASN A 106 7.05 -3.59 -5.28
C ASN A 106 8.06 -2.53 -5.70
N LEU A 107 9.25 -2.96 -6.10
CA LEU A 107 10.29 -2.09 -6.63
C LEU A 107 10.41 -2.31 -8.13
N SER A 108 10.17 -1.25 -8.92
CA SER A 108 10.37 -1.30 -10.37
C SER A 108 11.66 -0.59 -10.76
N PHE A 109 12.44 -1.28 -11.59
CA PHE A 109 13.78 -0.92 -12.02
C PHE A 109 13.85 -0.80 -13.53
N THR A 110 14.61 0.17 -14.02
CA THR A 110 15.00 0.26 -15.44
C THR A 110 16.50 0.02 -15.58
N ALA A 111 16.88 -0.76 -16.58
CA ALA A 111 18.27 -0.98 -16.98
C ALA A 111 18.79 0.22 -17.79
N PHE A 112 20.11 0.43 -17.73
CA PHE A 112 20.84 1.35 -18.60
C PHE A 112 21.50 0.60 -19.76
#